data_AF-A0A853D6Q1-F1
#
_entry.id   AF-A0A853D6Q1-F1
#
_cell.length_a   1.000
_cell.length_b   1.000
_cell.length_c   1.000
_cell.angle_alpha   90.00
_cell.angle_beta   90.00
_cell.angle_gamma   90.00
#
_symmetry.space_group_name_H-M   'P 1'
#
loop_
_entity.id
_entity.type
_entity.pdbx_description
1 polymer ?
#
loop_
_entity_poly.entity_id
_entity_poly.type
_entity_poly.pdbx_seq_one_letter_code
_entity_poly.pdbx_strand_id
1 'polypeptide(L)'
;MTRSTIFSLLVSGMLLVSQNSTAQSDQINEAMEGSVSTIDGYVPSMSITKDGKTAYFSKGTYEKPLYGVFSKKELVYHIYRAENINGEWTNITQLEVCPKHYSAKHPTVTGDGTRLFFASNMKGTFGKYDIYVADIAADGTVGVSKNLGPKVNTKEDELYPSIYNETLLFFASEGRDGFGGLDLYASQVVKNTLTTSVNLGAHINTNSDEYAIQLSPEKKMGFVVSNRGFNNTVSQYTVAYGRSSNRDQYNDVADGGTGLQTAMNGNAYDYVDTSFQDEE
;
A
#
# COMPACT_ATOMS: atom_id res chain seq x y z
N MET A 1 -12.28 -16.75 -46.48
CA MET A 1 -10.88 -17.06 -46.81
C MET A 1 -9.97 -16.37 -45.81
N THR A 2 -9.06 -17.17 -45.28
CA THR A 2 -8.09 -16.98 -44.20
C THR A 2 -6.96 -15.98 -44.47
N ARG A 3 -6.41 -15.40 -43.38
CA ARG A 3 -4.97 -15.23 -43.03
C ARG A 3 -4.91 -14.24 -41.83
N SER A 4 -4.55 -14.57 -40.58
CA SER A 4 -3.42 -15.28 -39.96
C SER A 4 -2.04 -14.75 -40.33
N THR A 5 -1.35 -14.16 -39.36
CA THR A 5 0.11 -13.97 -39.31
C THR A 5 0.57 -13.87 -37.85
N ILE A 6 1.37 -14.86 -37.46
CA ILE A 6 2.19 -15.00 -36.24
C ILE A 6 3.61 -14.52 -36.60
N PHE A 7 4.43 -14.05 -35.64
CA PHE A 7 5.91 -14.14 -35.50
C PHE A 7 6.40 -13.00 -34.57
N SER A 8 7.38 -13.10 -33.64
CA SER A 8 8.32 -14.15 -33.20
C SER A 8 8.89 -13.79 -31.80
N LEU A 9 9.35 -14.82 -31.09
CA LEU A 9 10.22 -14.79 -29.91
C LEU A 9 11.66 -14.38 -30.29
N LEU A 10 12.42 -13.74 -29.38
CA LEU A 10 13.89 -13.72 -29.43
C LEU A 10 14.45 -13.93 -28.02
N VAL A 11 15.04 -15.11 -27.84
CA VAL A 11 15.91 -15.50 -26.73
C VAL A 11 17.35 -15.28 -27.18
N SER A 12 18.19 -14.71 -26.32
CA SER A 12 19.63 -14.93 -26.40
C SER A 12 20.20 -14.88 -24.99
N GLY A 13 20.95 -15.92 -24.62
CA GLY A 13 21.76 -15.97 -23.41
C GLY A 13 23.20 -16.29 -23.77
N MET A 14 24.15 -15.81 -22.96
CA MET A 14 25.41 -16.53 -22.67
C MET A 14 26.19 -15.92 -21.48
N LEU A 15 26.71 -16.85 -20.67
CA LEU A 15 27.79 -16.86 -19.66
C LEU A 15 29.10 -16.17 -20.15
N LEU A 16 30.16 -15.78 -19.41
CA LEU A 16 30.79 -16.16 -18.12
C LEU A 16 31.84 -15.06 -17.71
N VAL A 17 31.95 -14.76 -16.40
CA VAL A 17 33.15 -14.64 -15.51
C VAL A 17 34.39 -13.78 -15.89
N SER A 18 34.80 -12.92 -14.91
CA SER A 18 36.15 -12.82 -14.26
C SER A 18 36.81 -11.42 -14.14
N GLN A 19 36.92 -11.00 -12.86
CA GLN A 19 38.04 -10.34 -12.15
C GLN A 19 38.38 -8.83 -12.32
N ASN A 20 38.14 -8.15 -11.19
CA ASN A 20 38.99 -7.22 -10.43
C ASN A 20 39.29 -5.78 -10.90
N SER A 21 38.88 -4.91 -9.97
CA SER A 21 39.54 -3.72 -9.43
C SER A 21 39.29 -2.37 -10.09
N THR A 22 39.01 -1.39 -9.21
CA THR A 22 38.89 0.06 -9.44
C THR A 22 37.68 0.56 -10.24
N ALA A 23 36.48 0.44 -9.65
CA ALA A 23 35.34 1.34 -9.93
C ALA A 23 34.22 1.12 -8.90
N GLN A 24 34.45 1.49 -7.63
CA GLN A 24 33.42 1.39 -6.58
C GLN A 24 33.01 2.81 -6.14
N SER A 25 32.34 3.53 -7.05
CA SER A 25 31.53 4.71 -6.72
C SER A 25 30.41 5.01 -7.72
N ASP A 26 30.42 4.43 -8.93
CA ASP A 26 29.56 4.93 -10.02
C ASP A 26 28.47 3.96 -10.53
N GLN A 27 28.19 2.85 -9.83
CA GLN A 27 27.16 1.86 -10.26
C GLN A 27 25.94 1.72 -9.34
N ILE A 28 25.45 2.81 -8.73
CA ILE A 28 24.15 2.80 -8.04
C ILE A 28 23.13 3.75 -8.69
N ASN A 29 23.42 4.31 -9.86
CA ASN A 29 22.57 5.33 -10.49
C ASN A 29 21.70 4.86 -11.67
N GLU A 30 21.69 3.57 -12.05
CA GLU A 30 20.93 3.10 -13.23
C GLU A 30 19.67 2.27 -12.92
N ALA A 31 19.27 2.10 -11.66
CA ALA A 31 18.05 1.32 -11.31
C ALA A 31 16.82 2.20 -10.97
N MET A 32 16.88 3.52 -11.17
CA MET A 32 15.79 4.45 -10.86
C MET A 32 15.28 5.23 -12.09
N GLU A 33 15.61 4.80 -13.31
CA GLU A 33 14.90 5.26 -14.53
C GLU A 33 13.56 4.52 -14.72
N GLY A 34 12.79 4.40 -13.64
CA GLY A 34 11.39 4.02 -13.72
C GLY A 34 10.56 5.29 -13.91
N SER A 35 9.99 5.48 -15.09
CA SER A 35 8.93 6.47 -15.32
C SER A 35 7.68 6.09 -14.50
N VAL A 36 7.66 6.43 -13.21
CA VAL A 36 6.51 6.29 -12.30
C VAL A 36 5.58 7.52 -12.44
N SER A 37 5.29 7.91 -13.68
CA SER A 37 4.32 8.97 -13.93
C SER A 37 3.66 8.71 -15.28
N THR A 38 2.63 7.86 -15.28
CA THR A 38 1.65 7.94 -16.35
C THR A 38 0.87 9.23 -16.18
N ILE A 39 0.44 9.82 -17.29
CA ILE A 39 -0.35 11.07 -17.33
C ILE A 39 -1.70 10.93 -16.61
N ASP A 40 -2.08 9.69 -16.27
CA ASP A 40 -3.30 9.31 -15.54
C ASP A 40 -3.07 9.12 -14.02
N GLY A 41 -1.89 9.50 -13.49
CA GLY A 41 -1.71 9.77 -12.06
C GLY A 41 -2.18 8.69 -11.10
N TYR A 42 -1.80 7.42 -11.30
CA TYR A 42 -1.88 6.36 -10.28
C TYR A 42 -1.22 5.07 -10.80
N VAL A 43 -0.24 4.52 -10.05
CA VAL A 43 0.24 3.15 -10.25
C VAL A 43 -0.49 2.27 -9.24
N PRO A 44 -1.18 1.19 -9.65
CA PRO A 44 -1.84 0.29 -8.71
C PRO A 44 -0.83 -0.23 -7.68
N SER A 45 -1.16 -0.09 -6.40
CA SER A 45 -0.28 -0.64 -5.37
C SER A 45 -0.15 -2.15 -5.60
N MET A 46 1.10 -2.56 -5.80
CA MET A 46 1.49 -3.95 -5.88
C MET A 46 2.25 -4.25 -4.60
N SER A 47 1.90 -5.35 -3.95
CA SER A 47 2.57 -5.82 -2.75
C SER A 47 3.07 -7.23 -2.99
N ILE A 48 4.29 -7.51 -2.54
CA ILE A 48 4.99 -8.77 -2.81
C ILE A 48 5.38 -9.38 -1.48
N THR A 49 5.19 -10.69 -1.33
CA THR A 49 5.67 -11.44 -0.17
C THR A 49 7.18 -11.35 -0.02
N LYS A 50 7.70 -11.48 1.20
CA LYS A 50 9.14 -11.32 1.46
C LYS A 50 10.02 -12.30 0.69
N ASP A 51 9.49 -13.47 0.39
CA ASP A 51 10.17 -14.49 -0.42
C ASP A 51 10.16 -14.19 -1.94
N GLY A 52 9.48 -13.13 -2.37
CA GLY A 52 9.37 -12.71 -3.76
C GLY A 52 8.48 -13.60 -4.64
N LYS A 53 7.79 -14.58 -4.06
CA LYS A 53 7.07 -15.60 -4.85
C LYS A 53 5.64 -15.22 -5.17
N THR A 54 5.00 -14.37 -4.38
CA THR A 54 3.59 -14.03 -4.56
C THR A 54 3.41 -12.52 -4.58
N ALA A 55 2.69 -12.01 -5.58
CA ALA A 55 2.32 -10.61 -5.70
C ALA A 55 0.81 -10.44 -5.60
N TYR A 56 0.38 -9.34 -5.00
CA TYR A 56 -1.01 -8.90 -4.85
C TYR A 56 -1.15 -7.52 -5.46
N PHE A 57 -2.15 -7.31 -6.32
CA PHE A 57 -2.37 -6.03 -6.98
C PHE A 57 -3.85 -5.80 -7.28
N SER A 58 -4.28 -4.55 -7.30
CA SER A 58 -5.66 -4.19 -7.66
C SER A 58 -5.79 -3.85 -9.15
N LYS A 59 -6.88 -4.27 -9.79
CA LYS A 59 -7.22 -3.91 -11.17
C LYS A 59 -8.65 -3.40 -11.26
N GLY A 60 -8.83 -2.29 -11.96
CA GLY A 60 -10.14 -1.69 -12.23
C GLY A 60 -10.83 -2.30 -13.45
N THR A 61 -12.12 -2.56 -13.33
CA THR A 61 -13.01 -3.05 -14.39
C THR A 61 -14.31 -2.25 -14.40
N TYR A 62 -14.80 -1.89 -15.59
CA TYR A 62 -16.09 -1.25 -15.74
C TYR A 62 -17.22 -2.29 -15.71
N GLU A 63 -17.99 -2.29 -14.63
CA GLU A 63 -19.02 -3.29 -14.34
C GLU A 63 -20.41 -2.67 -14.24
N LYS A 64 -21.44 -3.46 -14.52
CA LYS A 64 -22.81 -3.02 -14.28
C LYS A 64 -23.06 -3.05 -12.76
N PRO A 65 -23.71 -2.02 -12.19
CA PRO A 65 -24.09 -2.03 -10.79
C PRO A 65 -25.12 -3.15 -10.53
N LEU A 66 -25.25 -3.53 -9.26
CA LEU A 66 -26.15 -4.61 -8.82
C LEU A 66 -27.62 -4.34 -9.18
N TYR A 67 -28.02 -3.06 -9.23
CA TYR A 67 -29.38 -2.63 -9.55
C TYR A 67 -29.42 -1.64 -10.72
N GLY A 68 -30.56 -1.62 -11.42
CA GLY A 68 -30.78 -0.73 -12.57
C GLY A 68 -30.16 -1.28 -13.85
N VAL A 69 -30.94 -2.09 -14.59
CA VAL A 69 -30.50 -2.73 -15.85
C VAL A 69 -29.96 -1.71 -16.87
N PHE A 70 -30.51 -0.50 -16.85
CA PHE A 70 -30.14 0.62 -17.73
C PHE A 70 -29.03 1.52 -17.17
N SER A 71 -28.55 1.29 -15.94
CA SER A 71 -27.48 2.09 -15.33
C SER A 71 -26.19 1.99 -16.14
N LYS A 72 -25.39 3.07 -16.14
CA LYS A 72 -24.06 3.06 -16.76
C LYS A 72 -23.15 2.07 -16.01
N LYS A 73 -22.08 1.64 -16.68
CA LYS A 73 -21.04 0.87 -16.00
C LYS A 73 -20.27 1.78 -15.04
N GLU A 74 -19.92 1.25 -13.89
CA GLU A 74 -19.14 1.92 -12.85
C GLU A 74 -17.77 1.26 -12.76
N LEU A 75 -16.76 2.03 -12.38
CA LEU A 75 -15.41 1.50 -12.18
C LEU A 75 -15.35 0.78 -10.83
N VAL A 76 -15.11 -0.53 -10.88
CA VAL A 76 -14.99 -1.40 -9.71
C VAL A 76 -13.58 -1.98 -9.69
N TYR A 77 -12.95 -2.03 -8.52
CA TYR A 77 -11.61 -2.59 -8.37
C TYR A 77 -11.67 -3.96 -7.70
N HIS A 78 -10.88 -4.91 -8.21
CA HIS A 78 -10.69 -6.23 -7.60
C HIS A 78 -9.22 -6.48 -7.32
N ILE A 79 -8.95 -7.28 -6.29
CA ILE A 79 -7.58 -7.69 -5.95
C ILE A 79 -7.29 -9.03 -6.62
N TYR A 80 -6.11 -9.11 -7.23
CA TYR A 80 -5.57 -10.30 -7.88
C TYR A 80 -4.29 -10.75 -7.19
N ARG A 81 -4.04 -12.05 -7.23
CA ARG A 81 -2.81 -12.72 -6.82
C ARG A 81 -2.10 -13.28 -8.05
N ALA A 82 -0.77 -13.16 -8.09
CA ALA A 82 0.07 -13.79 -9.11
C ALA A 82 1.26 -14.50 -8.45
N GLU A 83 1.79 -15.52 -9.12
CA GLU A 83 2.91 -16.33 -8.64
C GLU A 83 4.14 -16.12 -9.52
N ASN A 84 5.30 -15.94 -8.91
CA ASN A 84 6.57 -15.90 -9.60
C ASN A 84 7.14 -17.32 -9.71
N ILE A 85 7.14 -17.85 -10.94
CA ILE A 85 7.73 -19.16 -11.24
C ILE A 85 8.91 -18.90 -12.18
N ASN A 86 10.12 -19.14 -11.68
CA ASN A 86 11.38 -18.97 -12.44
C ASN A 86 11.57 -17.56 -13.04
N GLY A 87 11.13 -16.51 -12.32
CA GLY A 87 11.25 -15.12 -12.77
C GLY A 87 10.03 -14.60 -13.55
N GLU A 88 9.07 -15.48 -13.89
CA GLU A 88 7.88 -15.12 -14.64
C GLU A 88 6.64 -15.08 -13.73
N TRP A 89 5.88 -13.98 -13.81
CA TRP A 89 4.59 -13.86 -13.11
C TRP A 89 3.49 -14.61 -13.87
N THR A 90 2.92 -15.63 -13.25
CA THR A 90 1.91 -16.51 -13.81
C THR A 90 0.80 -16.78 -12.77
N ASN A 91 -0.13 -17.70 -13.07
CA ASN A 91 -1.22 -18.14 -12.18
C ASN A 91 -2.04 -16.97 -11.60
N ILE A 92 -2.37 -16.00 -12.44
CA ILE A 92 -3.12 -14.80 -12.03
C ILE A 92 -4.55 -15.19 -11.67
N THR A 93 -4.94 -14.98 -10.42
CA THR A 93 -6.23 -15.36 -9.86
C THR A 93 -6.86 -14.17 -9.13
N GLN A 94 -8.17 -13.99 -9.26
CA GLN A 94 -8.90 -12.99 -8.48
C GLN A 94 -9.11 -13.51 -7.06
N LEU A 95 -8.98 -12.62 -6.07
CA LEU A 95 -9.27 -12.93 -4.67
C LEU A 95 -10.67 -12.44 -4.29
N GLU A 96 -11.43 -13.30 -3.62
CA GLU A 96 -12.78 -13.00 -3.13
C GLU A 96 -12.74 -12.29 -1.77
N VAL A 97 -12.06 -11.15 -1.71
CA VAL A 97 -11.86 -10.37 -0.48
C VAL A 97 -13.04 -9.48 -0.11
N CYS A 98 -13.91 -9.16 -1.07
CA CYS A 98 -15.13 -8.39 -0.83
C CYS A 98 -16.28 -8.92 -1.69
N PRO A 99 -17.56 -8.63 -1.32
CA PRO A 99 -18.69 -9.05 -2.13
C PRO A 99 -18.65 -8.45 -3.53
N LYS A 100 -19.33 -9.12 -4.47
CA LYS A 100 -19.44 -8.68 -5.86
C LYS A 100 -20.04 -7.28 -5.96
N HIS A 101 -19.54 -6.49 -6.91
CA HIS A 101 -19.91 -5.08 -7.19
C HIS A 101 -19.40 -4.04 -6.19
N TYR A 102 -18.63 -4.44 -5.17
CA TYR A 102 -17.85 -3.52 -4.35
C TYR A 102 -16.40 -3.53 -4.80
N SER A 103 -15.71 -2.43 -4.52
CA SER A 103 -14.29 -2.27 -4.82
C SER A 103 -13.44 -2.75 -3.66
N ALA A 104 -12.40 -3.51 -3.96
CA ALA A 104 -11.26 -3.76 -3.11
C ALA A 104 -9.99 -3.32 -3.85
N LYS A 105 -9.23 -2.41 -3.22
CA LYS A 105 -8.07 -1.79 -3.85
C LYS A 105 -6.94 -1.56 -2.85
N HIS A 106 -5.79 -1.24 -3.41
CA HIS A 106 -4.59 -0.88 -2.68
C HIS A 106 -4.09 -1.99 -1.73
N PRO A 107 -3.86 -3.23 -2.20
CA PRO A 107 -3.42 -4.32 -1.32
C PRO A 107 -2.03 -4.07 -0.72
N THR A 108 -1.85 -4.54 0.51
CA THR A 108 -0.55 -4.79 1.13
C THR A 108 -0.55 -6.12 1.87
N VAL A 109 0.46 -6.95 1.61
CA VAL A 109 0.62 -8.27 2.23
C VAL A 109 1.70 -8.21 3.30
N THR A 110 1.46 -8.92 4.40
CA THR A 110 2.49 -9.26 5.39
C THR A 110 3.65 -10.01 4.75
N GLY A 111 4.85 -9.84 5.30
CA GLY A 111 6.06 -10.44 4.74
C GLY A 111 6.03 -11.97 4.78
N ASP A 112 5.34 -12.54 5.78
CA ASP A 112 5.08 -13.99 5.87
C ASP A 112 3.96 -14.49 4.93
N GLY A 113 3.24 -13.58 4.26
CA GLY A 113 2.20 -13.91 3.31
C GLY A 113 0.88 -14.39 3.93
N THR A 114 0.67 -14.20 5.24
CA THR A 114 -0.49 -14.77 5.97
C THR A 114 -1.66 -13.82 6.15
N ARG A 115 -1.46 -12.51 5.97
CA ARG A 115 -2.49 -11.47 6.09
C ARG A 115 -2.39 -10.46 4.96
N LEU A 116 -3.55 -10.10 4.42
CA LEU A 116 -3.73 -9.10 3.36
C LEU A 116 -4.55 -7.93 3.90
N PHE A 117 -3.98 -6.74 3.87
CA PHE A 117 -4.70 -5.50 4.17
C PHE A 117 -5.05 -4.77 2.87
N PHE A 118 -6.21 -4.15 2.82
CA PHE A 118 -6.69 -3.46 1.62
C PHE A 118 -7.79 -2.45 1.95
N ALA A 119 -8.03 -1.50 1.06
CA ALA A 119 -9.14 -0.55 1.16
C ALA A 119 -10.37 -1.07 0.42
N SER A 120 -11.56 -0.98 1.02
CA SER A 120 -12.81 -1.40 0.38
C SER A 120 -13.99 -0.51 0.74
N ASN A 121 -14.92 -0.35 -0.19
CA ASN A 121 -16.20 0.33 0.01
C ASN A 121 -17.36 -0.66 0.23
N MET A 122 -17.06 -1.88 0.71
CA MET A 122 -18.07 -2.90 0.91
C MET A 122 -19.10 -2.52 1.98
N LYS A 123 -20.30 -3.07 1.86
CA LYS A 123 -21.41 -2.75 2.77
C LYS A 123 -20.98 -2.96 4.24
N GLY A 124 -21.23 -1.95 5.08
CA GLY A 124 -20.85 -1.95 6.48
C GLY A 124 -19.59 -1.16 6.80
N THR A 125 -18.91 -0.62 5.77
CA THR A 125 -17.86 0.40 5.90
C THR A 125 -18.37 1.62 6.67
N PHE A 126 -17.50 2.26 7.46
CA PHE A 126 -17.77 3.49 8.20
C PHE A 126 -17.84 4.70 7.28
N GLY A 127 -16.97 4.76 6.26
CA GLY A 127 -16.83 5.90 5.37
C GLY A 127 -17.08 5.60 3.91
N LYS A 128 -16.24 6.15 3.03
CA LYS A 128 -16.31 5.89 1.57
C LYS A 128 -15.49 4.66 1.20
N TYR A 129 -14.29 4.54 1.77
CA TYR A 129 -13.45 3.36 1.74
C TYR A 129 -12.84 3.19 3.13
N ASP A 130 -12.87 1.97 3.65
CA ASP A 130 -12.23 1.62 4.91
C ASP A 130 -11.09 0.63 4.66
N ILE A 131 -10.13 0.56 5.58
CA ILE A 131 -9.14 -0.51 5.63
C ILE A 131 -9.75 -1.77 6.26
N TYR A 132 -9.57 -2.88 5.54
CA TYR A 132 -9.90 -4.23 5.94
C TYR A 132 -8.66 -5.12 5.99
N VAL A 133 -8.77 -6.23 6.71
CA VAL A 133 -7.77 -7.30 6.75
C VAL A 133 -8.42 -8.66 6.49
N ALA A 134 -7.77 -9.50 5.70
CA ALA A 134 -8.15 -10.90 5.50
C ALA A 134 -6.96 -11.82 5.78
N ASP A 135 -7.22 -12.95 6.43
CA ASP A 135 -6.24 -14.01 6.59
C ASP A 135 -6.08 -14.77 5.25
N ILE A 136 -4.85 -15.15 4.91
CA ILE A 136 -4.50 -15.93 3.74
C ILE A 136 -4.11 -17.33 4.21
N ALA A 137 -4.81 -18.35 3.73
CA ALA A 137 -4.49 -19.74 4.00
C ALA A 137 -3.28 -20.21 3.18
N ALA A 138 -2.71 -21.36 3.56
CA ALA A 138 -1.52 -21.91 2.91
C ALA A 138 -1.71 -22.24 1.42
N ASP A 139 -2.95 -22.47 0.98
CA ASP A 139 -3.32 -22.68 -0.43
C ASP A 139 -3.57 -21.37 -1.20
N GLY A 140 -3.41 -20.21 -0.55
CA GLY A 140 -3.64 -18.88 -1.11
C GLY A 140 -5.09 -18.42 -1.06
N THR A 141 -6.01 -19.23 -0.51
CA THR A 141 -7.40 -18.79 -0.31
C THR A 141 -7.49 -17.73 0.78
N VAL A 142 -8.39 -16.77 0.60
CA VAL A 142 -8.62 -15.68 1.56
C VAL A 142 -9.82 -15.98 2.45
N GLY A 143 -9.66 -15.71 3.75
CA GLY A 143 -10.72 -15.77 4.73
C GLY A 143 -11.69 -14.58 4.64
N VAL A 144 -12.65 -14.55 5.58
CA VAL A 144 -13.58 -13.42 5.70
C VAL A 144 -12.83 -12.16 6.11
N SER A 145 -13.01 -11.10 5.32
CA SER A 145 -12.40 -9.80 5.56
C SER A 145 -13.03 -9.08 6.75
N LYS A 146 -12.19 -8.56 7.64
CA LYS A 146 -12.56 -7.86 8.87
C LYS A 146 -12.25 -6.38 8.77
N ASN A 147 -13.17 -5.53 9.20
CA ASN A 147 -12.97 -4.09 9.25
C ASN A 147 -12.02 -3.75 10.42
N LEU A 148 -11.07 -2.83 10.22
CA LEU A 148 -10.13 -2.43 11.27
C LEU A 148 -10.74 -1.51 12.34
N GLY A 149 -12.02 -1.15 12.24
CA GLY A 149 -12.74 -0.39 13.26
C GLY A 149 -12.36 1.10 13.30
N PRO A 150 -12.98 1.86 14.22
CA PRO A 150 -12.88 3.33 14.28
C PRO A 150 -11.48 3.84 14.68
N LYS A 151 -10.61 2.96 15.17
CA LYS A 151 -9.22 3.28 15.48
C LYS A 151 -8.36 3.51 14.24
N VAL A 152 -8.78 2.97 13.10
CA VAL A 152 -8.15 3.19 11.79
C VAL A 152 -9.12 3.91 10.87
N ASN A 153 -10.35 3.39 10.75
CA ASN A 153 -11.34 3.88 9.81
C ASN A 153 -12.16 5.05 10.36
N THR A 154 -12.66 5.89 9.47
CA THR A 154 -13.47 7.07 9.77
C THR A 154 -14.69 7.13 8.86
N LYS A 155 -15.38 8.28 8.82
CA LYS A 155 -16.51 8.51 7.92
C LYS A 155 -16.08 8.93 6.51
N GLU A 156 -14.79 9.13 6.26
CA GLU A 156 -14.24 9.55 4.98
C GLU A 156 -13.46 8.41 4.31
N ASP A 157 -12.45 8.73 3.49
CA ASP A 157 -11.63 7.75 2.80
C ASP A 157 -10.39 7.36 3.63
N GLU A 158 -10.24 6.07 3.91
CA GLU A 158 -8.98 5.44 4.31
C GLU A 158 -8.44 4.56 3.18
N LEU A 159 -7.22 4.86 2.76
CA LEU A 159 -6.65 4.33 1.53
C LEU A 159 -5.17 3.96 1.71
N TYR A 160 -4.64 3.22 0.75
CA TYR A 160 -3.19 2.94 0.61
C TYR A 160 -2.55 2.30 1.86
N PRO A 161 -3.12 1.21 2.40
CA PRO A 161 -2.48 0.52 3.50
C PRO A 161 -1.09 0.01 3.08
N SER A 162 -0.12 0.10 3.99
CA SER A 162 1.25 -0.38 3.84
C SER A 162 1.72 -0.99 5.15
N ILE A 163 2.05 -2.28 5.17
CA ILE A 163 2.49 -2.98 6.39
C ILE A 163 4.02 -3.06 6.46
N TYR A 164 4.57 -2.74 7.63
CA TYR A 164 5.98 -2.84 7.94
C TYR A 164 6.21 -3.76 9.15
N ASN A 165 7.23 -4.64 9.05
CA ASN A 165 7.60 -5.62 10.10
C ASN A 165 6.41 -6.37 10.70
N GLU A 166 5.44 -6.76 9.86
CA GLU A 166 4.21 -7.49 10.23
C GLU A 166 3.26 -6.78 11.20
N THR A 167 3.61 -5.61 11.73
CA THR A 167 2.94 -5.06 12.91
C THR A 167 2.68 -3.58 12.84
N LEU A 168 3.32 -2.84 11.95
CA LEU A 168 3.12 -1.40 11.83
C LEU A 168 2.43 -1.10 10.51
N LEU A 169 1.14 -0.75 10.59
CA LEU A 169 0.31 -0.40 9.46
C LEU A 169 0.34 1.11 9.25
N PHE A 170 0.78 1.52 8.07
CA PHE A 170 0.63 2.88 7.56
C PHE A 170 -0.57 2.94 6.63
N PHE A 171 -1.24 4.07 6.58
CA PHE A 171 -2.36 4.33 5.66
C PHE A 171 -2.57 5.84 5.53
N ALA A 172 -3.25 6.25 4.46
CA ALA A 172 -3.68 7.63 4.26
C ALA A 172 -5.16 7.77 4.65
N SER A 173 -5.53 8.90 5.28
CA SER A 173 -6.90 9.17 5.73
C SER A 173 -7.29 10.63 5.46
N GLU A 174 -8.54 10.84 5.02
CA GLU A 174 -9.16 12.17 4.86
C GLU A 174 -10.03 12.57 6.08
N GLY A 175 -10.31 11.65 7.00
CA GLY A 175 -11.36 11.85 8.01
C GLY A 175 -10.84 12.18 9.42
N ARG A 176 -9.58 12.60 9.53
CA ARG A 176 -8.91 12.88 10.81
C ARG A 176 -8.24 14.25 10.78
N ASP A 177 -8.02 14.85 11.95
CA ASP A 177 -7.27 16.10 12.07
C ASP A 177 -5.87 15.95 11.46
N GLY A 178 -5.62 16.70 10.40
CA GLY A 178 -4.41 16.62 9.62
C GLY A 178 -4.02 17.95 8.97
N PHE A 179 -3.20 17.88 7.93
CA PHE A 179 -2.59 19.05 7.31
C PHE A 179 -3.19 19.36 5.94
N GLY A 180 -3.84 18.38 5.28
CA GLY A 180 -4.28 18.47 3.89
C GLY A 180 -5.52 17.63 3.58
N GLY A 181 -5.55 17.04 2.38
CA GLY A 181 -6.59 16.10 1.97
C GLY A 181 -6.33 14.74 2.57
N LEU A 182 -5.54 13.92 1.88
CA LEU A 182 -5.04 12.66 2.44
C LEU A 182 -3.79 12.90 3.29
N ASP A 183 -3.86 12.57 4.57
CA ASP A 183 -2.73 12.60 5.51
C ASP A 183 -2.29 11.18 5.88
N LEU A 184 -0.98 10.95 6.07
CA LEU A 184 -0.45 9.66 6.51
C LEU A 184 -0.57 9.47 8.03
N TYR A 185 -1.04 8.29 8.41
CA TYR A 185 -1.17 7.81 9.78
C TYR A 185 -0.46 6.46 9.95
N ALA A 186 -0.18 6.11 11.20
CA ALA A 186 0.29 4.79 11.58
C ALA A 186 -0.53 4.20 12.74
N SER A 187 -0.74 2.89 12.70
CA SER A 187 -1.33 2.10 13.80
C SER A 187 -0.57 0.79 13.96
N GLN A 188 -0.44 0.30 15.19
CA GLN A 188 0.11 -1.02 15.44
C GLN A 188 -0.99 -2.08 15.28
N VAL A 189 -0.72 -3.15 14.53
CA VAL A 189 -1.64 -4.25 14.21
C VAL A 189 -1.01 -5.61 14.56
N VAL A 190 -1.30 -6.12 15.76
CA VAL A 190 -0.73 -7.38 16.26
C VAL A 190 -1.83 -8.41 16.41
N LYS A 191 -1.74 -9.50 15.63
CA LYS A 191 -2.76 -10.56 15.58
C LYS A 191 -4.14 -9.97 15.25
N ASN A 192 -5.02 -9.94 16.25
CA ASN A 192 -6.37 -9.41 16.16
C ASN A 192 -6.52 -8.04 16.83
N THR A 193 -5.43 -7.50 17.39
CA THR A 193 -5.48 -6.26 18.15
C THR A 193 -4.85 -5.10 17.40
N LEU A 194 -5.40 -3.91 17.58
CA LEU A 194 -4.82 -2.68 17.09
C LEU A 194 -4.85 -1.52 18.08
N THR A 195 -4.03 -0.52 17.80
CA THR A 195 -3.94 0.72 18.57
C THR A 195 -4.59 1.88 17.81
N THR A 196 -4.94 2.94 18.53
CA THR A 196 -5.41 4.18 17.88
C THR A 196 -4.36 4.69 16.90
N SER A 197 -4.81 5.10 15.71
CA SER A 197 -3.91 5.64 14.70
C SER A 197 -3.34 6.99 15.11
N VAL A 198 -2.13 7.27 14.65
CA VAL A 198 -1.41 8.50 14.96
C VAL A 198 -0.92 9.16 13.67
N ASN A 199 -1.18 10.46 13.55
CA ASN A 199 -0.73 11.28 12.43
C ASN A 199 0.81 11.35 12.41
N LEU A 200 1.42 11.23 11.23
CA LEU A 200 2.88 11.24 11.08
C LEU A 200 3.52 12.65 11.18
N GLY A 201 2.72 13.68 11.38
CA GLY A 201 3.14 15.05 11.66
C GLY A 201 3.59 15.84 10.44
N ALA A 202 3.78 17.14 10.63
CA ALA A 202 3.99 18.14 9.58
C ALA A 202 5.28 17.99 8.73
N HIS A 203 6.17 17.08 9.13
CA HIS A 203 7.41 16.79 8.39
C HIS A 203 7.15 15.79 7.26
N ILE A 204 6.13 14.94 7.43
CA ILE A 204 5.69 13.98 6.43
C ILE A 204 4.45 14.53 5.73
N ASN A 205 3.49 15.00 6.52
CA ASN A 205 2.21 15.50 6.04
C ASN A 205 2.25 17.01 5.76
N THR A 206 1.55 17.45 4.72
CA THR A 206 1.49 18.82 4.24
C THR A 206 0.05 19.20 3.87
N ASN A 207 -0.14 20.39 3.31
CA ASN A 207 -1.43 20.83 2.76
C ASN A 207 -1.84 20.15 1.43
N SER A 208 -1.09 19.12 1.02
CA SER A 208 -1.33 18.32 -0.19
C SER A 208 -1.82 16.93 0.21
N ASP A 209 -1.93 16.00 -0.74
CA ASP A 209 -2.22 14.59 -0.47
C ASP A 209 -0.93 13.80 -0.32
N GLU A 210 -0.81 13.11 0.81
CA GLU A 210 0.19 12.08 1.07
C GLU A 210 -0.47 10.70 0.99
N TYR A 211 -0.17 9.97 -0.08
CA TYR A 211 -0.84 8.71 -0.40
C TYR A 211 -0.24 7.51 0.31
N ALA A 212 1.09 7.35 0.27
CA ALA A 212 1.74 6.14 0.76
C ALA A 212 3.13 6.43 1.31
N ILE A 213 3.58 5.57 2.23
CA ILE A 213 4.94 5.58 2.76
C ILE A 213 5.56 4.18 2.71
N GLN A 214 6.84 4.13 2.35
CA GLN A 214 7.68 2.93 2.43
C GLN A 214 8.93 3.23 3.22
N LEU A 215 9.24 2.37 4.20
CA LEU A 215 10.45 2.49 5.00
C LEU A 215 11.59 1.64 4.43
N SER A 216 12.81 2.17 4.52
CA SER A 216 14.07 1.50 4.20
C SER A 216 15.05 1.72 5.37
N PRO A 217 14.88 1.00 6.49
CA PRO A 217 15.69 1.16 7.69
C PRO A 217 17.19 0.94 7.45
N GLU A 218 17.54 0.00 6.58
CA GLU A 218 18.92 -0.30 6.18
C GLU A 218 19.60 0.89 5.51
N LYS A 219 18.83 1.71 4.78
CA LYS A 219 19.30 2.97 4.19
C LYS A 219 19.05 4.17 5.09
N LYS A 220 18.37 3.99 6.23
CA LYS A 220 17.89 5.05 7.14
C LYS A 220 17.00 6.06 6.42
N MET A 221 16.17 5.59 5.48
CA MET A 221 15.32 6.41 4.63
C MET A 221 13.86 5.97 4.71
N GLY A 222 12.93 6.89 4.47
CA GLY A 222 11.53 6.64 4.15
C GLY A 222 11.17 7.36 2.86
N PHE A 223 10.35 6.74 2.03
CA PHE A 223 9.87 7.28 0.76
C PHE A 223 8.38 7.59 0.88
N VAL A 224 8.00 8.83 0.60
CA VAL A 224 6.60 9.29 0.63
C VAL A 224 6.13 9.58 -0.79
N VAL A 225 4.96 9.05 -1.13
CA VAL A 225 4.25 9.34 -2.38
C VAL A 225 3.27 10.48 -2.11
N SER A 226 3.46 11.62 -2.77
CA SER A 226 2.64 12.81 -2.57
C SER A 226 2.38 13.56 -3.87
N ASN A 227 1.25 14.28 -3.95
CA ASN A 227 0.96 15.22 -5.04
C ASN A 227 1.40 16.66 -4.76
N ARG A 228 2.20 16.91 -3.70
CA ARG A 228 2.78 18.25 -3.44
C ARG A 228 3.73 18.77 -4.54
N GLY A 229 4.03 17.93 -5.52
CA GLY A 229 4.86 18.28 -6.68
C GLY A 229 4.20 19.34 -7.58
N PHE A 230 5.02 20.04 -8.37
CA PHE A 230 4.51 21.02 -9.32
C PHE A 230 3.78 20.34 -10.49
N ASN A 231 2.75 21.01 -11.01
CA ASN A 231 2.00 20.63 -12.22
C ASN A 231 1.29 19.26 -12.13
N ASN A 232 0.71 18.93 -10.96
CA ASN A 232 0.02 17.65 -10.69
C ASN A 232 0.92 16.41 -10.87
N THR A 233 2.23 16.56 -10.70
CA THR A 233 3.18 15.46 -10.81
C THR A 233 3.33 14.78 -9.44
N VAL A 234 3.19 13.46 -9.40
CA VAL A 234 3.55 12.67 -8.22
C VAL A 234 5.04 12.85 -7.97
N SER A 235 5.39 13.34 -6.79
CA SER A 235 6.79 13.53 -6.39
C SER A 235 7.13 12.54 -5.28
N GLN A 236 8.27 11.85 -5.42
CA GLN A 236 8.79 10.94 -4.41
C GLN A 236 9.70 11.73 -3.47
N TYR A 237 9.31 11.86 -2.20
CA TYR A 237 10.10 12.54 -1.19
C TYR A 237 10.85 11.52 -0.35
N THR A 238 12.14 11.76 -0.14
CA THR A 238 12.95 10.99 0.81
C THR A 238 12.98 11.73 2.14
N VAL A 239 12.52 11.08 3.20
CA VAL A 239 12.77 11.50 4.58
C VAL A 239 13.92 10.65 5.12
N ALA A 240 15.05 11.26 5.48
CA ALA A 240 16.19 10.55 6.05
C ALA A 240 16.19 10.69 7.59
N TYR A 241 16.18 9.57 8.31
CA TYR A 241 16.27 9.58 9.77
C TYR A 241 17.75 9.46 10.19
N GLY A 242 18.42 10.61 10.29
CA GLY A 242 19.79 10.70 10.78
C GLY A 242 19.85 11.38 12.15
N ARG A 243 20.29 10.68 13.20
CA ARG A 243 20.72 11.33 14.45
C ARG A 243 22.07 12.02 14.19
N SER A 244 22.05 13.16 13.52
CA SER A 244 23.22 14.02 13.32
C SER A 244 23.47 14.84 14.59
N SER A 245 24.73 14.95 15.02
CA SER A 245 25.16 15.86 16.08
C SER A 245 25.12 17.34 15.66
N ASN A 246 24.96 17.63 14.36
CA ASN A 246 24.78 18.96 13.81
C ASN A 246 23.33 19.12 13.35
N ARG A 247 22.48 19.66 14.24
CA ARG A 247 21.05 19.91 13.98
C ARG A 247 20.78 21.10 13.04
N ASP A 248 21.80 21.87 12.68
CA ASP A 248 21.59 23.20 12.07
C ASP A 248 21.62 23.22 10.53
N GLN A 249 21.73 22.05 9.86
CA GLN A 249 21.80 22.00 8.39
C GLN A 249 20.74 21.13 7.70
N TYR A 250 19.83 20.51 8.45
CA TYR A 250 18.61 19.90 7.90
C TYR A 250 17.42 20.46 8.68
N ASN A 251 16.56 21.23 8.01
CA ASN A 251 15.33 21.77 8.59
C ASN A 251 14.26 20.67 8.85
N ASP A 252 14.56 19.41 8.54
CA ASP A 252 13.61 18.28 8.64
C ASP A 252 14.01 17.29 9.74
N VAL A 253 14.40 17.80 10.93
CA VAL A 253 14.55 16.93 12.10
C VAL A 253 13.14 16.60 12.61
N ALA A 254 12.61 15.47 12.15
CA ALA A 254 11.35 14.90 12.63
C ALA A 254 11.31 14.96 14.16
N ASP A 255 10.41 15.80 14.69
CA ASP A 255 10.17 15.92 16.11
C ASP A 255 9.51 14.64 16.62
N GLY A 256 10.34 13.64 16.90
CA GLY A 256 10.42 13.12 18.26
C GLY A 256 9.42 12.05 18.65
N GLY A 257 8.92 11.20 17.74
CA GLY A 257 8.53 9.80 18.05
C GLY A 257 7.46 9.57 19.14
N THR A 258 6.90 10.60 19.76
CA THR A 258 5.91 10.50 20.83
C THR A 258 4.63 9.85 20.31
N GLY A 259 4.23 10.20 19.10
CA GLY A 259 3.07 9.60 18.44
C GLY A 259 3.25 8.10 18.18
N LEU A 260 4.38 7.71 17.58
CA LEU A 260 4.68 6.30 17.29
C LEU A 260 4.87 5.49 18.57
N GLN A 261 5.54 6.05 19.59
CA GLN A 261 5.73 5.39 20.88
C GLN A 261 4.43 5.30 21.68
N THR A 262 3.50 6.25 21.51
CA THR A 262 2.14 6.18 22.08
C THR A 262 1.32 5.10 21.38
N ALA A 263 1.42 4.99 20.05
CA ALA A 263 0.81 3.88 19.32
C ALA A 263 1.40 2.52 19.75
N MET A 264 2.68 2.43 20.09
CA MET A 264 3.29 1.19 20.58
C MET A 264 2.95 0.83 22.05
N ASN A 265 2.46 1.79 22.83
CA ASN A 265 2.18 1.63 24.27
C ASN A 265 0.68 1.73 24.61
N GLY A 266 -0.19 1.93 23.62
CA GLY A 266 -1.63 2.03 23.81
C GLY A 266 -2.26 0.67 24.16
N ASN A 267 -3.40 0.70 24.84
CA ASN A 267 -4.19 -0.52 25.06
C ASN A 267 -4.51 -1.16 23.69
N ALA A 268 -4.34 -2.47 23.60
CA ALA A 268 -4.64 -3.26 22.41
C ALA A 268 -6.13 -3.62 22.41
N TYR A 269 -6.79 -3.44 21.27
CA TYR A 269 -8.23 -3.72 21.13
C TYR A 269 -8.49 -4.62 19.93
N ASP A 270 -9.38 -5.59 20.08
CA ASP A 270 -9.71 -6.55 19.03
C ASP A 270 -10.40 -5.88 17.82
N TYR A 271 -10.30 -6.50 16.64
CA TYR A 271 -11.09 -6.13 15.47
C TYR A 271 -12.59 -6.21 15.79
N VAL A 272 -13.35 -5.24 15.28
CA VAL A 272 -14.80 -5.23 15.41
C VAL A 272 -15.44 -5.90 14.21
N ASP A 273 -16.23 -6.95 14.45
CA ASP A 273 -16.97 -7.67 13.40
C ASP A 273 -18.22 -6.89 12.93
N THR A 274 -18.59 -5.79 13.62
CA THR A 274 -19.72 -4.94 13.26
C THR A 274 -19.41 -3.47 13.52
N SER A 275 -19.84 -2.58 12.63
CA SER A 275 -19.66 -1.12 12.73
C SER A 275 -20.43 -0.45 13.88
N PHE A 276 -21.05 -1.24 14.77
CA PHE A 276 -21.95 -0.79 15.84
C PHE A 276 -21.42 -1.02 17.27
N GLN A 277 -20.15 -1.35 17.45
CA GLN A 277 -19.57 -1.55 18.77
C GLN A 277 -18.31 -0.69 18.92
N ASP A 278 -18.49 0.52 19.46
CA ASP A 278 -17.48 1.31 20.20
C ASP A 278 -18.16 2.59 20.75
N GLU A 279 -19.31 2.44 21.41
CA GLU A 279 -19.92 3.48 22.25
C GLU A 279 -20.03 2.95 23.69
N GLU A 280 -18.92 2.97 24.44
CA GLU A 280 -18.89 3.04 25.91
C GLU A 280 -17.67 3.86 26.38
#